data_AF-A0A927ZRU4-F1
#
_entry.id   AF-A0A927ZRU4-F1
#
_cell.length_a   1.000
_cell.length_b   1.000
_cell.length_c   1.000
_cell.angle_alpha   90.00
_cell.angle_beta   90.00
_cell.angle_gamma   90.00
#
_symmetry.space_group_name_H-M   'P 1'
#
loop_
_entity.id
_entity.type
_entity.pdbx_description
1 polymer ?
#
loop_
_entity_poly.entity_id
_entity_poly.type
_entity_poly.pdbx_seq_one_letter_code
_entity_poly.pdbx_strand_id
1 'polypeptide(L)'
;MTFTIILWLSMIWMPFLISGMMRNEAKFKKNIAIGVTFPIDGRMDPEVQQRLARFIKELRLVTIGLVVIALPCIFVKSFSLTMTLWLIWIDLCILVPYIPYVLCNRDLKTLKREKGWAQAPQTSISVDLSLIPEERRLSPWLYVPAFLLGLLPLLWDLNVWPVVLVDSLLVLFSWFGDNYLYRNKAEKVDENADLTRALTRIRRRNWSLLWLLCAYSFALLSISMSLYTLLPLLGGILFFLIAVGIVIAVLLVEFRTRALQEKLTASSGSGSYVDEDDYWLGGVLYCNPKDSRTIVNYRVGTNTTVNIARPAGKVFMIFTLVLLLALPFTGLILDAAVGGPMELIITEETADEEVLLADCGGTSYEIPLDSMESIQLLEELPKRLSRTWGTATENFLGGNFSSKTLGSLKVCLDPTVKPFLLIEAGGKTYLLGSRDAAETRALYETLKEAL
;
A
#
# COMPACT_ATOMS: atom_id res chain seq x y z
N MET A 1 19.83 1.13 12.80
CA MET A 1 19.59 -0.34 12.87
C MET A 1 18.16 -0.66 13.27
N THR A 2 17.61 -0.09 14.35
CA THR A 2 16.21 -0.33 14.78
C THR A 2 15.18 -0.03 13.68
N PHE A 3 15.34 1.09 12.96
CA PHE A 3 14.48 1.45 11.82
C PHE A 3 14.49 0.38 10.71
N THR A 4 15.67 0.02 10.21
CA THR A 4 15.83 -1.02 9.17
C THR A 4 15.17 -2.34 9.59
N ILE A 5 15.38 -2.77 10.82
CA ILE A 5 14.78 -4.01 11.35
C ILE A 5 13.25 -3.91 11.34
N ILE A 6 12.68 -2.82 11.86
CA ILE A 6 11.22 -2.61 11.87
C ILE A 6 10.67 -2.61 10.45
N LEU A 7 11.31 -1.88 9.53
CA LEU A 7 10.88 -1.77 8.14
C LEU A 7 10.84 -3.14 7.46
N TRP A 8 11.92 -3.91 7.51
CA TRP A 8 11.98 -5.22 6.87
C TRP A 8 11.05 -6.24 7.54
N LEU A 9 11.03 -6.31 8.87
CA LEU A 9 10.14 -7.23 9.59
C LEU A 9 8.66 -6.92 9.36
N SER A 10 8.31 -5.66 9.12
CA SER A 10 6.92 -5.26 8.85
C SER A 10 6.35 -5.91 7.60
N MET A 11 7.18 -6.29 6.61
CA MET A 11 6.73 -6.81 5.31
C MET A 11 7.37 -8.14 4.90
N ILE A 12 8.37 -8.67 5.61
CA ILE A 12 9.05 -9.93 5.24
C ILE A 12 8.12 -11.14 5.12
N TRP A 13 6.93 -11.07 5.73
CA TRP A 13 5.90 -12.11 5.68
C TRP A 13 5.05 -12.07 4.39
N MET A 14 5.13 -10.99 3.59
CA MET A 14 4.33 -10.79 2.37
C MET A 14 4.46 -11.92 1.32
N PRO A 15 5.66 -12.46 1.02
CA PRO A 15 5.80 -13.59 0.11
C PRO A 15 4.96 -14.80 0.52
N PHE A 16 4.85 -15.08 1.82
CA PHE A 16 4.04 -16.20 2.32
C PHE A 16 2.55 -15.94 2.10
N LEU A 17 2.09 -14.71 2.30
CA LEU A 17 0.71 -14.34 2.05
C LEU A 17 0.37 -14.51 0.56
N ILE A 18 1.19 -13.93 -0.33
CA ILE A 18 0.99 -14.01 -1.79
C ILE A 18 1.02 -15.47 -2.25
N SER A 19 1.99 -16.25 -1.77
CA SER A 19 2.11 -17.68 -2.05
C SER A 19 0.89 -18.48 -1.57
N GLY A 20 0.35 -18.16 -0.39
CA GLY A 20 -0.88 -18.76 0.12
C GLY A 20 -2.10 -18.47 -0.76
N MET A 21 -2.23 -17.23 -1.23
CA MET A 21 -3.29 -16.82 -2.16
C MET A 21 -3.15 -17.54 -3.52
N MET A 22 -1.95 -17.54 -4.11
CA MET A 22 -1.70 -18.18 -5.40
C MET A 22 -1.80 -19.71 -5.35
N ARG A 23 -1.39 -20.35 -4.24
CA ARG A 23 -1.60 -21.79 -4.04
C ARG A 23 -3.09 -22.13 -4.00
N ASN A 24 -3.93 -21.23 -3.49
CA ASN A 24 -5.37 -21.43 -3.52
C ASN A 24 -5.91 -21.45 -4.96
N GLU A 25 -5.35 -20.67 -5.89
CA GLU A 25 -5.73 -20.67 -7.32
C GLU A 25 -5.49 -22.03 -8.02
N ALA A 26 -4.65 -22.91 -7.46
CA ALA A 26 -4.46 -24.26 -7.97
C ALA A 26 -5.65 -25.21 -7.66
N LYS A 27 -6.59 -24.80 -6.80
CA LYS A 27 -7.81 -25.54 -6.53
C LYS A 27 -8.92 -25.12 -7.48
N PHE A 28 -9.63 -26.10 -8.04
CA PHE A 28 -10.75 -25.87 -8.95
C PHE A 28 -11.90 -25.11 -8.28
N LYS A 29 -12.26 -23.95 -8.84
CA LYS A 29 -13.41 -23.14 -8.44
C LYS A 29 -14.08 -22.61 -9.69
N LYS A 30 -15.40 -22.81 -9.83
CA LYS A 30 -16.11 -22.50 -11.08
C LYS A 30 -15.41 -23.15 -12.28
N ASN A 31 -14.95 -24.38 -12.09
CA ASN A 31 -14.27 -25.15 -13.13
C ASN A 31 -12.88 -24.59 -13.52
N ILE A 32 -12.37 -23.58 -12.81
CA ILE A 32 -11.12 -22.88 -13.13
C ILE A 32 -10.01 -23.25 -12.14
N ALA A 33 -8.82 -23.54 -12.65
CA ALA A 33 -7.57 -23.62 -11.89
C ALA A 33 -6.47 -22.86 -12.64
N ILE A 34 -5.69 -22.03 -11.93
CA ILE A 34 -4.62 -21.19 -12.50
C ILE A 34 -5.09 -20.44 -13.76
N GLY A 35 -6.31 -19.90 -13.72
CA GLY A 35 -6.87 -19.10 -14.81
C GLY A 35 -7.22 -19.88 -16.10
N VAL A 36 -7.34 -21.21 -16.03
CA VAL A 36 -7.79 -22.08 -17.14
C VAL A 36 -9.05 -22.83 -16.73
N THR A 37 -10.10 -22.79 -17.57
CA THR A 37 -11.36 -23.52 -17.35
C THR A 37 -11.26 -24.96 -17.86
N PHE A 38 -11.69 -25.93 -17.05
CA PHE A 38 -11.69 -27.36 -17.40
C PHE A 38 -13.08 -28.00 -17.28
N PRO A 39 -13.45 -28.92 -18.20
CA PRO A 39 -14.57 -29.83 -17.99
C PRO A 39 -14.31 -30.75 -16.80
N ILE A 40 -15.32 -31.45 -16.30
CA ILE A 40 -15.16 -32.37 -15.14
C ILE A 40 -14.04 -33.39 -15.38
N ASP A 41 -13.97 -33.97 -16.58
CA ASP A 41 -12.94 -34.95 -16.94
C ASP A 41 -11.51 -34.38 -16.81
N GLY A 42 -11.32 -33.14 -17.25
CA GLY A 42 -10.03 -32.45 -17.16
C GLY A 42 -9.62 -32.11 -15.72
N ARG A 43 -10.54 -32.09 -14.75
CA ARG A 43 -10.20 -31.87 -13.33
C ARG A 43 -9.56 -33.09 -12.70
N MET A 44 -9.98 -34.27 -13.13
CA MET A 44 -9.49 -35.54 -12.59
C MET A 44 -8.30 -36.08 -13.38
N ASP A 45 -7.97 -35.45 -14.50
CA ASP A 45 -6.88 -35.85 -15.36
C ASP A 45 -5.51 -35.78 -14.62
N PRO A 46 -4.71 -36.87 -14.63
CA PRO A 46 -3.44 -36.93 -13.92
C PRO A 46 -2.42 -35.91 -14.40
N GLU A 47 -2.43 -35.57 -15.70
CA GLU A 47 -1.50 -34.63 -16.31
C GLU A 47 -1.79 -33.19 -15.86
N VAL A 48 -3.06 -32.82 -15.69
CA VAL A 48 -3.47 -31.55 -15.09
C VAL A 48 -3.02 -31.47 -13.63
N GLN A 49 -3.31 -32.50 -12.84
CA GLN A 49 -2.92 -32.56 -11.42
C GLN A 49 -1.40 -32.47 -11.22
N GLN A 50 -0.62 -33.12 -12.09
CA GLN A 50 0.84 -33.05 -12.07
C GLN A 50 1.35 -31.62 -12.31
N ARG A 51 0.79 -30.91 -13.30
CA ARG A 51 1.18 -29.52 -13.62
C ARG A 51 0.84 -28.56 -12.47
N LEU A 52 -0.32 -28.74 -11.85
CA LEU A 52 -0.72 -27.98 -10.65
C LEU A 52 0.20 -28.26 -9.46
N ALA A 53 0.60 -29.53 -9.24
CA ALA A 53 1.55 -29.89 -8.19
C ALA A 53 2.95 -29.32 -8.44
N ARG A 54 3.40 -29.27 -9.70
CA ARG A 54 4.67 -28.64 -10.11
C ARG A 54 4.65 -27.15 -9.81
N PHE A 55 3.57 -26.45 -10.19
CA PHE A 55 3.38 -25.04 -9.88
C PHE A 55 3.49 -24.74 -8.37
N ILE A 56 2.87 -25.56 -7.51
CA ILE A 56 2.94 -25.37 -6.05
C ILE A 56 4.39 -25.52 -5.53
N LYS A 57 5.18 -26.42 -6.12
CA LYS A 57 6.60 -26.59 -5.76
C LYS A 57 7.43 -25.39 -6.21
N GLU A 58 7.27 -24.95 -7.45
CA GLU A 58 7.94 -23.77 -8.00
C GLU A 58 7.62 -22.51 -7.18
N LEU A 59 6.35 -22.30 -6.86
CA LEU A 59 5.90 -21.18 -6.03
C LEU A 59 6.54 -21.19 -4.64
N ARG A 60 6.73 -22.37 -4.03
CA ARG A 60 7.43 -22.51 -2.75
C ARG A 60 8.89 -22.10 -2.86
N LEU A 61 9.58 -22.52 -3.92
CA LEU A 61 10.98 -22.14 -4.15
C LEU A 61 11.12 -20.63 -4.35
N VAL A 62 10.23 -20.02 -5.14
CA VAL A 62 10.16 -18.56 -5.30
C VAL A 62 9.96 -17.86 -3.96
N THR A 63 9.02 -18.36 -3.14
CA THR A 63 8.74 -17.79 -1.81
C THR A 63 9.98 -17.81 -0.92
N ILE A 64 10.68 -18.96 -0.86
CA ILE A 64 11.92 -19.11 -0.07
C ILE A 64 13.01 -18.17 -0.61
N GLY A 65 13.18 -18.11 -1.93
CA GLY A 65 14.16 -17.22 -2.58
C GLY A 65 13.93 -15.75 -2.23
N LEU A 66 12.69 -15.26 -2.30
CA LEU A 66 12.34 -13.89 -1.94
C LEU A 66 12.67 -13.58 -0.47
N VAL A 67 12.39 -14.50 0.45
CA VAL A 67 12.73 -14.31 1.87
C VAL A 67 14.24 -14.32 2.09
N VAL A 68 14.98 -15.24 1.47
CA VAL A 68 16.44 -15.32 1.59
C VAL A 68 17.11 -14.05 1.07
N ILE A 69 16.62 -13.48 -0.03
CA ILE A 69 17.11 -12.19 -0.59
C ILE A 69 16.90 -11.04 0.41
N ALA A 70 15.80 -11.05 1.19
CA ALA A 70 15.49 -9.99 2.14
C ALA A 70 16.43 -9.98 3.37
N LEU A 71 16.88 -11.15 3.83
CA LEU A 71 17.67 -11.30 5.06
C LEU A 71 18.95 -10.45 5.11
N PRO A 72 19.84 -10.44 4.09
CA PRO A 72 21.03 -9.59 4.12
C PRO A 72 20.68 -8.09 4.12
N CYS A 73 19.56 -7.70 3.52
CA CYS A 73 19.16 -6.30 3.44
C CYS A 73 18.78 -5.69 4.81
N ILE A 74 18.47 -6.52 5.81
CA ILE A 74 18.18 -6.09 7.20
C ILE A 74 19.40 -5.42 7.85
N PHE A 75 20.62 -5.76 7.39
CA PHE A 75 21.87 -5.24 7.96
C PHE A 75 22.36 -3.95 7.28
N VAL A 76 21.66 -3.46 6.26
CA VAL A 76 21.99 -2.21 5.57
C VAL A 76 21.66 -1.02 6.48
N LYS A 77 22.65 -0.14 6.69
CA LYS A 77 22.53 0.99 7.62
C LYS A 77 22.05 2.28 6.96
N SER A 78 22.39 2.50 5.69
CA SER A 78 22.02 3.71 4.97
C SER A 78 20.51 3.75 4.72
N PHE A 79 19.86 4.84 5.12
CA PHE A 79 18.42 5.03 4.97
C PHE A 79 18.00 4.96 3.50
N SER A 80 18.65 5.74 2.63
CA SER A 80 18.36 5.81 1.20
C SER A 80 18.54 4.44 0.52
N LEU A 81 19.65 3.76 0.80
CA LEU A 81 19.92 2.43 0.22
C LEU A 81 18.93 1.37 0.74
N THR A 82 18.63 1.39 2.04
CA THR A 82 17.61 0.52 2.63
C THR A 82 16.25 0.74 1.98
N MET A 83 15.83 1.99 1.75
CA MET A 83 14.56 2.31 1.06
C MET A 83 14.54 1.75 -0.36
N THR A 84 15.58 1.98 -1.14
CA THR A 84 15.70 1.46 -2.51
C THR A 84 15.61 -0.07 -2.54
N LEU A 85 16.40 -0.76 -1.72
CA LEU A 85 16.42 -2.22 -1.68
C LEU A 85 15.06 -2.78 -1.21
N TRP A 86 14.44 -2.14 -0.24
CA TRP A 86 13.14 -2.55 0.28
C TRP A 86 12.04 -2.43 -0.78
N LEU A 87 12.03 -1.34 -1.55
CA LEU A 87 11.03 -1.12 -2.59
C LEU A 87 11.27 -1.98 -3.84
N ILE A 88 12.52 -2.20 -4.25
CA ILE A 88 12.86 -3.22 -5.26
C ILE A 88 12.35 -4.59 -4.81
N TRP A 89 12.57 -4.93 -3.54
CA TRP A 89 12.12 -6.21 -3.01
C TRP A 89 10.58 -6.33 -3.00
N ILE A 90 9.86 -5.25 -2.73
CA ILE A 90 8.39 -5.21 -2.87
C ILE A 90 7.98 -5.49 -4.32
N ASP A 91 8.62 -4.88 -5.31
CA ASP A 91 8.36 -5.18 -6.73
C ASP A 91 8.62 -6.65 -7.06
N LEU A 92 9.72 -7.22 -6.55
CA LEU A 92 10.00 -8.65 -6.71
C LEU A 92 8.91 -9.52 -6.09
N CYS A 93 8.41 -9.16 -4.91
CA CYS A 93 7.30 -9.86 -4.26
C CYS A 93 6.01 -9.79 -5.07
N ILE A 94 5.75 -8.66 -5.74
CA ILE A 94 4.57 -8.46 -6.59
C ILE A 94 4.70 -9.26 -7.89
N LEU A 95 5.87 -9.25 -8.55
CA LEU A 95 6.04 -9.73 -9.92
C LEU A 95 6.51 -11.18 -10.03
N VAL A 96 7.52 -11.58 -9.24
CA VAL A 96 8.20 -12.88 -9.41
C VAL A 96 7.25 -14.07 -9.20
N PRO A 97 6.32 -14.08 -8.23
CA PRO A 97 5.36 -15.19 -8.07
C PRO A 97 4.44 -15.41 -9.27
N TYR A 98 4.21 -14.39 -10.12
CA TYR A 98 3.42 -14.56 -11.34
C TYR A 98 4.17 -15.29 -12.46
N ILE A 99 5.50 -15.42 -12.40
CA ILE A 99 6.28 -16.15 -13.40
C ILE A 99 5.83 -17.63 -13.45
N PRO A 100 5.91 -18.43 -12.37
CA PRO A 100 5.43 -19.81 -12.40
C PRO A 100 3.91 -19.89 -12.65
N TYR A 101 3.14 -18.88 -12.24
CA TYR A 101 1.69 -18.82 -12.51
C TYR A 101 1.41 -18.77 -14.02
N VAL A 102 2.03 -17.83 -14.73
CA VAL A 102 1.82 -17.63 -16.17
C VAL A 102 2.38 -18.82 -16.97
N LEU A 103 3.51 -19.39 -16.57
CA LEU A 103 4.06 -20.59 -17.20
C LEU A 103 3.12 -21.79 -17.04
N CYS A 104 2.61 -22.03 -15.83
CA CYS A 104 1.63 -23.08 -15.59
C CYS A 104 0.32 -22.84 -16.37
N ASN A 105 -0.18 -21.60 -16.42
CA ASN A 105 -1.35 -21.23 -17.20
C ASN A 105 -1.17 -21.58 -18.69
N ARG A 106 -0.02 -21.23 -19.28
CA ARG A 106 0.30 -21.53 -20.68
C ARG A 106 0.33 -23.04 -20.93
N ASP A 107 1.02 -23.79 -20.08
CA ASP A 107 1.11 -25.25 -20.19
C ASP A 107 -0.27 -25.92 -20.08
N LEU A 108 -1.11 -25.46 -19.16
CA LEU A 108 -2.48 -25.95 -18.98
C LEU A 108 -3.37 -25.62 -20.19
N LYS A 109 -3.22 -24.43 -20.79
CA LYS A 109 -3.93 -24.07 -22.03
C LYS A 109 -3.49 -24.94 -23.21
N THR A 110 -2.21 -25.24 -23.33
CA THR A 110 -1.68 -26.15 -24.36
C THR A 110 -2.26 -27.55 -24.18
N LEU A 111 -2.18 -28.11 -22.96
CA LEU A 111 -2.74 -29.42 -22.65
C LEU A 111 -4.25 -29.48 -22.93
N LYS A 112 -4.99 -28.42 -22.56
CA LYS A 112 -6.43 -28.30 -22.83
C LYS A 112 -6.74 -28.39 -24.33
N ARG A 113 -5.90 -27.79 -25.19
CA ARG A 113 -6.04 -27.87 -26.65
C ARG A 113 -5.69 -29.27 -27.18
N GLU A 114 -4.60 -29.87 -26.69
CA GLU A 114 -4.17 -31.22 -27.06
C GLU A 114 -5.21 -32.29 -26.73
N LYS A 115 -5.87 -32.17 -25.58
CA LYS A 115 -6.92 -33.10 -25.12
C LYS A 115 -8.31 -32.80 -25.71
N GLY A 116 -8.44 -31.77 -26.56
CA GLY A 116 -9.72 -31.41 -27.18
C GLY A 116 -10.76 -30.81 -26.23
N TRP A 117 -10.35 -30.29 -25.07
CA TRP A 117 -11.24 -29.66 -24.09
C TRP A 117 -11.50 -28.17 -24.35
N ALA A 118 -10.90 -27.60 -25.40
CA ALA A 118 -11.14 -26.23 -25.80
C ALA A 118 -12.55 -26.11 -26.41
N GLN A 119 -13.38 -25.24 -25.85
CA GLN A 119 -14.67 -24.91 -26.45
C GLN A 119 -14.57 -23.68 -27.34
N ALA A 120 -15.42 -23.59 -28.36
CA ALA A 120 -15.54 -22.37 -29.15
C ALA A 120 -16.03 -21.22 -28.24
N PRO A 121 -15.47 -20.01 -28.37
CA PRO A 121 -15.86 -18.87 -27.56
C PRO A 121 -17.34 -18.55 -27.82
N GLN A 122 -18.21 -18.76 -26.82
CA GLN A 122 -19.62 -18.40 -26.95
C GLN A 122 -19.74 -16.88 -27.10
N THR A 123 -20.17 -16.43 -28.29
CA THR A 123 -20.21 -15.01 -28.67
C THR A 123 -21.33 -14.20 -28.00
N SER A 124 -22.32 -14.85 -27.40
CA SER A 124 -23.39 -14.18 -26.67
C SER A 124 -23.92 -15.06 -25.55
N ILE A 125 -23.62 -14.69 -24.31
CA ILE A 125 -24.27 -15.25 -23.13
C ILE A 125 -25.53 -14.42 -22.88
N SER A 126 -26.68 -14.90 -23.33
CA SER A 126 -27.96 -14.34 -22.92
C SER A 126 -28.21 -14.74 -21.46
N VAL A 127 -28.07 -13.78 -20.55
CA VAL A 127 -28.51 -13.93 -19.17
C VAL A 127 -29.89 -13.30 -19.08
N ASP A 128 -30.89 -14.10 -18.72
CA ASP A 128 -32.21 -13.59 -18.42
C ASP A 128 -32.14 -12.70 -17.17
N LEU A 129 -32.35 -11.40 -17.39
CA LEU A 129 -32.27 -10.38 -16.33
C LEU A 129 -33.40 -10.52 -15.31
N SER A 130 -34.52 -11.17 -15.68
CA SER A 130 -35.65 -11.41 -14.77
C SER A 130 -35.31 -12.39 -13.63
N LEU A 131 -34.25 -13.18 -13.81
CA LEU A 131 -33.73 -14.11 -12.80
C LEU A 131 -32.75 -13.44 -11.82
N ILE A 132 -32.40 -12.17 -12.01
CA ILE A 132 -31.53 -11.42 -11.11
C ILE A 132 -32.42 -10.71 -10.07
N PRO A 133 -32.49 -11.18 -8.81
CA PRO A 133 -33.33 -10.52 -7.82
C PRO A 133 -32.82 -9.10 -7.53
N GLU A 134 -33.75 -8.15 -7.37
CA GLU A 134 -33.50 -6.87 -6.71
C GLU A 134 -33.21 -7.14 -5.23
N GLU A 135 -31.95 -7.42 -4.92
CA GLU A 135 -31.53 -7.50 -3.53
C GLU A 135 -31.35 -6.10 -2.94
N ARG A 136 -31.89 -5.91 -1.74
CA ARG A 136 -31.62 -4.74 -0.91
C ARG A 136 -30.13 -4.68 -0.63
N ARG A 137 -29.45 -3.73 -1.29
CA ARG A 137 -28.09 -3.33 -0.95
C ARG A 137 -28.03 -2.93 0.52
N LEU A 138 -26.86 -3.06 1.13
CA LEU A 138 -26.64 -2.44 2.44
C LEU A 138 -26.99 -0.96 2.34
N SER A 139 -27.64 -0.43 3.38
CA SER A 139 -28.08 0.96 3.37
C SER A 139 -26.86 1.88 3.28
N PRO A 140 -26.80 2.82 2.32
CA PRO A 140 -25.72 3.80 2.22
C PRO A 140 -25.54 4.62 3.51
N TRP A 141 -26.59 4.73 4.33
CA TRP A 141 -26.56 5.40 5.62
C TRP A 141 -25.68 4.72 6.67
N LEU A 142 -25.28 3.46 6.46
CA LEU A 142 -24.35 2.76 7.37
C LEU A 142 -22.93 3.36 7.36
N TYR A 143 -22.58 4.15 6.34
CA TYR A 143 -21.29 4.85 6.26
C TYR A 143 -21.27 6.16 7.05
N VAL A 144 -22.44 6.74 7.36
CA VAL A 144 -22.54 8.00 8.11
C VAL A 144 -21.98 7.85 9.53
N PRO A 145 -22.32 6.80 10.32
CA PRO A 145 -21.70 6.60 11.61
C PRO A 145 -20.18 6.44 11.53
N ALA A 146 -19.64 5.74 10.52
CA ALA A 146 -18.19 5.63 10.34
C ALA A 146 -17.54 6.99 10.06
N PHE A 147 -18.17 7.81 9.22
CA PHE A 147 -17.68 9.16 8.92
C PHE A 147 -17.69 10.04 10.18
N LEU A 148 -18.80 10.05 10.92
CA LEU A 148 -18.90 10.81 12.19
C LEU A 148 -17.89 10.32 13.23
N LEU A 149 -17.66 9.01 13.30
CA LEU A 149 -16.67 8.40 14.19
C LEU A 149 -15.25 8.86 13.84
N GLY A 150 -14.91 8.95 12.55
CA GLY A 150 -13.61 9.42 12.08
C GLY A 150 -13.35 10.90 12.38
N LEU A 151 -14.39 11.72 12.55
CA LEU A 151 -14.27 13.14 12.90
C LEU A 151 -14.09 13.41 14.40
N LEU A 152 -14.35 12.42 15.26
CA LEU A 152 -14.27 12.59 16.72
C LEU A 152 -12.97 13.23 17.23
N PRO A 153 -11.77 12.90 16.69
CA PRO A 153 -10.53 13.50 17.15
C PRO A 153 -10.50 15.04 17.14
N LEU A 154 -11.26 15.68 16.24
CA LEU A 154 -11.33 17.14 16.14
C LEU A 154 -12.01 17.80 17.34
N LEU A 155 -12.73 17.03 18.16
CA LEU A 155 -13.40 17.55 19.35
C LEU A 155 -12.41 17.91 20.47
N TRP A 156 -11.20 17.33 20.47
CA TRP A 156 -10.20 17.55 21.52
C TRP A 156 -8.84 18.00 21.00
N ASP A 157 -8.50 17.75 19.73
CA ASP A 157 -7.25 18.26 19.13
C ASP A 157 -7.48 18.68 17.67
N LEU A 158 -7.47 19.99 17.41
CA LEU A 158 -7.61 20.51 16.05
C LEU A 158 -6.36 20.30 15.20
N ASN A 159 -5.19 20.02 15.79
CA ASN A 159 -3.94 19.85 15.04
C ASN A 159 -3.91 18.53 14.26
N VAL A 160 -4.76 17.55 14.60
CA VAL A 160 -4.84 16.27 13.87
C VAL A 160 -5.68 16.34 12.59
N TRP A 161 -6.17 17.52 12.21
CA TRP A 161 -7.04 17.71 11.04
C TRP A 161 -6.51 17.10 9.72
N PRO A 162 -5.19 17.09 9.41
CA PRO A 162 -4.75 16.49 8.14
C PRO A 162 -4.99 14.98 8.10
N VAL A 163 -4.73 14.29 9.21
CA VAL A 163 -4.95 12.85 9.34
C VAL A 163 -6.44 12.53 9.30
N VAL A 164 -7.23 13.28 10.07
CA VAL A 164 -8.70 13.15 10.08
C VAL A 164 -9.29 13.38 8.69
N LEU A 165 -8.80 14.38 7.96
CA LEU A 165 -9.25 14.65 6.59
C LEU A 165 -8.97 13.47 5.66
N VAL A 166 -7.75 12.94 5.68
CA VAL A 166 -7.37 11.79 4.84
C VAL A 166 -8.22 10.57 5.16
N ASP A 167 -8.36 10.20 6.43
CA ASP A 167 -9.17 9.05 6.84
C ASP A 167 -10.65 9.25 6.48
N SER A 168 -11.17 10.46 6.66
CA SER A 168 -12.56 10.80 6.30
C SER A 168 -12.79 10.71 4.79
N LEU A 169 -11.83 11.14 3.97
CA LEU A 169 -11.87 10.96 2.51
C LEU A 169 -11.83 9.47 2.13
N LEU A 170 -11.09 8.64 2.88
CA LEU A 170 -11.06 7.19 2.67
C LEU A 170 -12.37 6.49 3.07
N VAL A 171 -13.08 7.00 4.09
CA VAL A 171 -14.45 6.59 4.41
C VAL A 171 -15.41 6.93 3.26
N LEU A 172 -15.34 8.16 2.73
CA LEU A 172 -16.15 8.58 1.58
C LEU A 172 -15.81 7.78 0.32
N PHE A 173 -14.53 7.48 0.10
CA PHE A 173 -14.09 6.61 -0.98
C PHE A 173 -14.64 5.19 -0.81
N SER A 174 -14.71 4.68 0.42
CA SER A 174 -15.29 3.37 0.70
C SER A 174 -16.78 3.32 0.39
N TRP A 175 -17.52 4.38 0.75
CA TRP A 175 -18.91 4.56 0.35
C TRP A 175 -19.07 4.62 -1.18
N PHE A 176 -18.20 5.38 -1.86
CA PHE A 176 -18.20 5.46 -3.32
C PHE A 176 -17.91 4.10 -3.96
N GLY A 177 -16.96 3.34 -3.41
CA GLY A 177 -16.57 2.02 -3.86
C GLY A 177 -17.70 1.00 -3.80
N ASP A 178 -18.44 0.97 -2.68
CA ASP A 178 -19.61 0.11 -2.52
C ASP A 178 -20.71 0.42 -3.55
N ASN A 179 -20.99 1.71 -3.76
CA ASN A 179 -22.14 2.15 -4.55
C ASN A 179 -21.89 2.19 -6.07
N TYR A 180 -20.67 2.50 -6.51
CA TYR A 180 -20.37 2.85 -7.90
C TYR A 180 -19.29 2.01 -8.58
N LEU A 181 -18.33 1.44 -7.84
CA LEU A 181 -17.28 0.61 -8.45
C LEU A 181 -17.77 -0.81 -8.77
N TYR A 182 -18.82 -1.29 -8.09
CA TYR A 182 -19.43 -2.58 -8.40
C TYR A 182 -20.52 -2.48 -9.47
N ARG A 183 -20.13 -2.64 -10.73
CA ARG A 183 -21.08 -2.69 -11.86
C ARG A 183 -21.65 -4.09 -12.07
N ASN A 184 -22.85 -4.26 -11.53
CA ASN A 184 -23.75 -5.40 -11.58
C ASN A 184 -23.84 -6.11 -12.94
N LYS A 185 -23.28 -7.32 -13.04
CA LYS A 185 -23.85 -8.40 -13.88
C LYS A 185 -23.72 -9.73 -13.15
N ALA A 186 -24.75 -10.57 -13.29
CA ALA A 186 -24.76 -11.92 -12.74
C ALA A 186 -23.62 -12.75 -13.36
N GLU A 187 -23.02 -13.60 -12.54
CA GLU A 187 -21.88 -14.43 -12.93
C GLU A 187 -22.39 -15.80 -13.38
N LYS A 188 -22.62 -15.94 -14.70
CA LYS A 188 -23.04 -17.22 -15.27
C LYS A 188 -21.85 -18.17 -15.29
N VAL A 189 -21.97 -19.29 -14.58
CA VAL A 189 -20.95 -20.36 -14.54
C VAL A 189 -21.34 -21.49 -15.49
N ASP A 190 -22.60 -21.91 -15.41
CA ASP A 190 -23.24 -22.91 -16.26
C ASP A 190 -24.72 -22.52 -16.49
N GLU A 191 -25.54 -23.44 -16.97
CA GLU A 191 -26.96 -23.21 -17.23
C GLU A 191 -27.82 -23.16 -15.95
N ASN A 192 -27.27 -23.47 -14.77
CA ASN A 192 -28.01 -23.47 -13.53
C ASN A 192 -28.25 -22.03 -13.02
N ALA A 193 -29.48 -21.56 -13.18
CA ALA A 193 -29.91 -20.24 -12.74
C ALA A 193 -29.85 -20.08 -11.20
N ASP A 194 -30.13 -21.12 -10.42
CA ASP A 194 -30.05 -21.07 -8.95
C ASP A 194 -28.61 -20.92 -8.46
N LEU A 195 -27.69 -21.66 -9.09
CA LEU A 195 -26.26 -21.55 -8.80
C LEU A 195 -25.74 -20.14 -9.12
N THR A 196 -26.08 -19.64 -10.31
CA THR A 196 -25.74 -18.27 -10.75
C THR A 196 -26.28 -17.22 -9.77
N ARG A 197 -27.53 -17.38 -9.31
CA ARG A 197 -28.14 -16.51 -8.30
C ARG A 197 -27.41 -16.56 -6.96
N ALA A 198 -27.13 -17.76 -6.44
CA ALA A 198 -26.46 -17.94 -5.15
C ALA A 198 -25.04 -17.33 -5.14
N LEU A 199 -24.26 -17.56 -6.19
CA LEU A 199 -22.90 -17.01 -6.32
C LEU A 199 -22.91 -15.49 -6.41
N THR A 200 -23.84 -14.93 -7.18
CA THR A 200 -24.00 -13.48 -7.33
C THR A 200 -24.37 -12.82 -5.99
N ARG A 201 -25.30 -13.41 -5.21
CA ARG A 201 -25.69 -12.93 -3.87
C ARG A 201 -24.52 -12.90 -2.90
N ILE A 202 -23.77 -14.00 -2.81
CA ILE A 202 -22.63 -14.12 -1.89
C ILE A 202 -21.59 -13.03 -2.19
N ARG A 203 -21.26 -12.85 -3.47
CA ARG A 203 -20.27 -11.86 -3.89
C ARG A 203 -20.71 -10.43 -3.58
N ARG A 204 -21.96 -10.06 -3.89
CA ARG A 204 -22.50 -8.72 -3.60
C ARG A 204 -22.49 -8.41 -2.11
N ARG A 205 -22.98 -9.35 -1.29
CA ARG A 205 -22.97 -9.18 0.16
C ARG A 205 -21.55 -8.99 0.69
N ASN A 206 -20.61 -9.82 0.25
CA ASN A 206 -19.23 -9.73 0.71
C ASN A 206 -18.54 -8.45 0.23
N TRP A 207 -18.84 -7.98 -0.99
CA TRP A 207 -18.37 -6.70 -1.49
C TRP A 207 -18.79 -5.54 -0.59
N SER A 208 -20.08 -5.40 -0.29
CA SER A 208 -20.56 -4.31 0.57
C SER A 208 -20.05 -4.43 2.01
N LEU A 209 -19.91 -5.65 2.55
CA LEU A 209 -19.33 -5.86 3.86
C LEU A 209 -17.84 -5.47 3.92
N LEU A 210 -17.07 -5.73 2.86
CA LEU A 210 -15.65 -5.36 2.80
C LEU A 210 -15.47 -3.85 2.76
N TRP A 211 -16.26 -3.12 1.97
CA TRP A 211 -16.21 -1.65 1.96
C TRP A 211 -16.64 -1.04 3.28
N LEU A 212 -17.67 -1.61 3.92
CA LEU A 212 -18.09 -1.16 5.24
C LEU A 212 -16.99 -1.41 6.28
N LEU A 213 -16.36 -2.59 6.25
CA LEU A 213 -15.22 -2.89 7.10
C LEU A 213 -14.08 -1.87 6.89
N CYS A 214 -13.71 -1.57 5.64
CA CYS A 214 -12.70 -0.55 5.33
C CYS A 214 -13.08 0.81 5.92
N ALA A 215 -14.32 1.27 5.74
CA ALA A 215 -14.79 2.54 6.27
C ALA A 215 -14.63 2.62 7.80
N TYR A 216 -15.09 1.60 8.53
CA TYR A 216 -14.94 1.58 9.98
C TYR A 216 -13.49 1.45 10.43
N SER A 217 -12.65 0.73 9.69
CA SER A 217 -11.22 0.66 9.98
C SER A 217 -10.53 2.01 9.82
N PHE A 218 -10.82 2.79 8.77
CA PHE A 218 -10.26 4.15 8.62
C PHE A 218 -10.72 5.09 9.73
N ALA A 219 -11.99 5.04 10.10
CA ALA A 219 -12.51 5.81 11.23
C ALA A 219 -11.79 5.47 12.55
N LEU A 220 -11.57 4.18 12.83
CA LEU A 220 -10.85 3.72 14.01
C LEU A 220 -9.35 4.05 13.97
N LEU A 221 -8.73 4.01 12.79
CA LEU A 221 -7.33 4.44 12.61
C LEU A 221 -7.16 5.91 12.94
N SER A 222 -8.12 6.76 12.54
CA SER A 222 -8.10 8.19 12.86
C SER A 222 -8.10 8.44 14.38
N ILE A 223 -8.98 7.74 15.11
CA ILE A 223 -9.01 7.77 16.58
C ILE A 223 -7.71 7.26 17.16
N SER A 224 -7.18 6.16 16.62
CA SER A 224 -5.94 5.55 17.09
C SER A 224 -4.73 6.48 16.94
N MET A 225 -4.66 7.23 15.84
CA MET A 225 -3.59 8.19 15.55
C MET A 225 -3.69 9.41 16.47
N SER A 226 -4.90 9.89 16.76
CA SER A 226 -5.10 10.93 17.77
C SER A 226 -4.76 10.43 19.17
N LEU A 227 -5.15 9.20 19.52
CA LEU A 227 -4.80 8.60 20.80
C LEU A 227 -3.30 8.39 20.96
N TYR A 228 -2.56 8.20 19.86
CA TYR A 228 -1.11 8.10 19.90
C TYR A 228 -0.44 9.39 20.40
N THR A 229 -1.02 10.57 20.12
CA THR A 229 -0.47 11.84 20.63
C THR A 229 -0.64 11.98 22.14
N LEU A 230 -1.74 11.42 22.69
CA LEU A 230 -2.07 11.47 24.12
C LEU A 230 -1.45 10.32 24.93
N LEU A 231 -1.56 9.09 24.41
CA LEU A 231 -1.17 7.82 25.01
C LEU A 231 -0.46 6.94 23.97
N PRO A 232 0.84 7.18 23.68
CA PRO A 232 1.55 6.57 22.56
C PRO A 232 1.50 5.04 22.52
N LEU A 233 1.62 4.39 23.69
CA LEU A 233 1.58 2.93 23.77
C LEU A 233 0.20 2.37 23.37
N LEU A 234 -0.88 2.97 23.90
CA LEU A 234 -2.24 2.53 23.63
C LEU A 234 -2.64 2.83 22.19
N GLY A 235 -2.35 4.04 21.69
CA GLY A 235 -2.57 4.41 20.30
C GLY A 235 -1.79 3.54 19.32
N GLY A 236 -0.54 3.17 19.66
CA GLY A 236 0.26 2.26 18.84
C GLY A 236 -0.28 0.82 18.80
N ILE A 237 -0.70 0.29 19.96
CA ILE A 237 -1.32 -1.05 20.04
C ILE A 237 -2.63 -1.09 19.27
N LEU A 238 -3.49 -0.08 19.44
CA LEU A 238 -4.77 -0.01 18.74
C LEU A 238 -4.57 0.06 17.22
N PHE A 239 -3.61 0.87 16.75
CA PHE A 239 -3.27 0.97 15.33
C PHE A 239 -2.87 -0.39 14.78
N PHE A 240 -1.96 -1.08 15.48
CA PHE A 240 -1.49 -2.40 15.09
C PHE A 240 -2.62 -3.43 15.04
N LEU A 241 -3.48 -3.47 16.07
CA LEU A 241 -4.62 -4.39 16.12
C LEU A 241 -5.65 -4.12 15.02
N ILE A 242 -5.93 -2.86 14.70
CA ILE A 242 -6.83 -2.49 13.60
C ILE A 242 -6.21 -2.92 12.27
N ALA A 243 -4.94 -2.61 12.03
CA ALA A 243 -4.23 -2.95 10.79
C ALA A 243 -4.15 -4.47 10.56
N VAL A 244 -3.84 -5.25 11.60
CA VAL A 244 -3.84 -6.72 11.50
C VAL A 244 -5.27 -7.26 11.36
N GLY A 245 -6.21 -6.69 12.11
CA GLY A 245 -7.62 -7.09 12.11
C GLY A 245 -8.28 -6.94 10.73
N ILE A 246 -8.05 -5.82 10.04
CA ILE A 246 -8.58 -5.61 8.68
C ILE A 246 -7.99 -6.62 7.69
N VAL A 247 -6.68 -6.86 7.73
CA VAL A 247 -6.02 -7.85 6.85
C VAL A 247 -6.60 -9.24 7.07
N ILE A 248 -6.71 -9.68 8.33
CA ILE A 248 -7.30 -10.98 8.67
C ILE A 248 -8.76 -11.06 8.20
N ALA A 249 -9.57 -10.04 8.46
CA ALA A 249 -10.98 -10.04 8.08
C ALA A 249 -11.18 -10.09 6.56
N VAL A 250 -10.41 -9.33 5.78
CA VAL A 250 -10.42 -9.37 4.31
C VAL A 250 -10.05 -10.77 3.82
N LEU A 251 -8.98 -11.37 4.35
CA LEU A 251 -8.55 -12.71 3.98
C LEU A 251 -9.61 -13.77 4.34
N LEU A 252 -10.23 -13.67 5.51
CA LEU A 252 -11.29 -14.59 5.93
C LEU A 252 -12.50 -14.51 4.99
N VAL A 253 -12.95 -13.31 4.62
CA VAL A 253 -14.06 -13.14 3.68
C VAL A 253 -13.70 -13.70 2.31
N GLU A 254 -12.50 -13.42 1.80
CA GLU A 254 -12.04 -13.91 0.49
C GLU A 254 -11.92 -15.44 0.46
N PHE A 255 -11.24 -16.05 1.45
CA PHE A 255 -11.07 -17.51 1.51
C PHE A 255 -12.39 -18.24 1.77
N ARG A 256 -13.30 -17.69 2.60
CA ARG A 256 -14.64 -18.25 2.77
C ARG A 256 -15.44 -18.20 1.48
N THR A 257 -15.36 -17.09 0.74
CA THR A 257 -16.04 -16.97 -0.57
C THR A 257 -15.51 -17.99 -1.55
N ARG A 258 -14.18 -18.15 -1.62
CA ARG A 258 -13.53 -19.15 -2.48
C ARG A 258 -13.93 -20.58 -2.12
N ALA A 259 -13.95 -20.91 -0.83
CA ALA A 259 -14.38 -22.24 -0.38
C ALA A 259 -15.86 -22.52 -0.69
N LEU A 260 -16.73 -21.50 -0.56
CA LEU A 260 -18.12 -21.61 -0.97
C LEU A 260 -18.26 -21.79 -2.48
N GLN A 261 -17.49 -21.04 -3.28
CA GLN A 261 -17.45 -21.21 -4.74
C GLN A 261 -16.99 -22.61 -5.13
N GLU A 262 -15.93 -23.13 -4.50
CA GLU A 262 -15.45 -24.51 -4.67
C GLU A 262 -16.57 -25.52 -4.42
N LYS A 263 -17.23 -25.44 -3.27
CA LYS A 263 -18.31 -26.35 -2.88
C LYS A 263 -19.53 -26.28 -3.80
N LEU A 264 -20.00 -25.07 -4.12
CA LEU A 264 -21.20 -24.85 -4.92
C LEU A 264 -21.01 -25.22 -6.39
N THR A 265 -19.78 -25.19 -6.89
CA THR A 265 -19.46 -25.50 -8.30
C THR A 265 -18.85 -26.88 -8.49
N ALA A 266 -18.77 -27.70 -7.44
CA ALA A 266 -18.17 -29.04 -7.50
C ALA A 266 -18.85 -29.94 -8.56
N SER A 267 -20.18 -29.85 -8.69
CA SER A 267 -20.97 -30.59 -9.69
C SER A 267 -21.16 -29.84 -11.02
N SER A 268 -20.62 -28.62 -11.14
CA SER A 268 -20.70 -27.83 -12.38
C SER A 268 -19.73 -28.37 -13.44
N GLY A 269 -20.05 -28.19 -14.71
CA GLY A 269 -19.19 -28.55 -15.86
C GLY A 269 -19.37 -29.96 -16.42
N SER A 270 -20.46 -30.65 -16.07
CA SER A 270 -20.95 -31.88 -16.72
C SER A 270 -21.71 -31.62 -18.03
N GLY A 271 -22.10 -30.36 -18.27
CA GLY A 271 -22.78 -29.89 -19.48
C GLY A 271 -22.14 -28.61 -20.04
N SER A 272 -22.96 -27.72 -20.61
CA SER A 272 -22.51 -26.41 -21.11
C SER A 272 -21.91 -25.56 -19.98
N TYR A 273 -20.67 -25.09 -20.15
CA TYR A 273 -20.00 -24.18 -19.20
C TYR A 273 -19.33 -23.02 -19.94
N VAL A 274 -19.14 -21.91 -19.23
CA VAL A 274 -18.58 -20.69 -19.84
C VAL A 274 -17.05 -20.76 -19.88
N ASP A 275 -16.49 -20.72 -21.10
CA ASP A 275 -15.06 -20.68 -21.37
C ASP A 275 -14.65 -19.31 -21.96
N GLU A 276 -13.89 -18.54 -21.18
CA GLU A 276 -13.40 -17.21 -21.56
C GLU A 276 -11.87 -17.15 -21.57
N ASP A 277 -11.18 -18.29 -21.54
CA ASP A 277 -9.74 -18.38 -21.28
C ASP A 277 -8.88 -17.53 -22.22
N ASP A 278 -9.31 -17.37 -23.49
CA ASP A 278 -8.59 -16.58 -24.50
C ASP A 278 -8.56 -15.07 -24.19
N TYR A 279 -9.53 -14.56 -23.42
CA TYR A 279 -9.56 -13.17 -22.97
C TYR A 279 -8.72 -12.93 -21.70
N TRP A 280 -8.19 -13.98 -21.07
CA TRP A 280 -7.37 -13.89 -19.85
C TRP A 280 -5.90 -14.17 -20.18
N LEU A 281 -5.14 -13.10 -20.44
CA LEU A 281 -3.72 -13.17 -20.78
C LEU A 281 -2.91 -13.65 -19.57
N GLY A 282 -2.26 -14.80 -19.73
CA GLY A 282 -1.54 -15.49 -18.66
C GLY A 282 -2.41 -15.90 -17.48
N GLY A 283 -3.74 -15.87 -17.61
CA GLY A 283 -4.69 -16.09 -16.51
C GLY A 283 -4.82 -14.91 -15.54
N VAL A 284 -4.14 -13.78 -15.79
CA VAL A 284 -4.04 -12.65 -14.86
C VAL A 284 -4.76 -11.42 -15.41
N LEU A 285 -4.44 -11.00 -16.64
CA LEU A 285 -4.93 -9.76 -17.22
C LEU A 285 -6.11 -10.01 -18.15
N TYR A 286 -7.22 -9.29 -17.93
CA TYR A 286 -8.41 -9.39 -18.78
C TYR A 286 -8.32 -8.43 -19.97
N CYS A 287 -8.42 -8.97 -21.18
CA CYS A 287 -8.39 -8.22 -22.43
C CYS A 287 -9.48 -8.71 -23.38
N ASN A 288 -10.62 -8.02 -23.40
CA ASN A 288 -11.70 -8.32 -24.34
C ASN A 288 -12.20 -7.04 -25.05
N PRO A 289 -11.84 -6.85 -26.33
CA PRO A 289 -12.31 -5.71 -27.13
C PRO A 289 -13.83 -5.70 -27.38
N LYS A 290 -14.50 -6.84 -27.27
CA LYS A 290 -15.96 -6.96 -27.44
C LYS A 290 -16.72 -6.59 -26.17
N ASP A 291 -16.08 -6.65 -25.01
CA ASP A 291 -16.70 -6.29 -23.73
C ASP A 291 -16.55 -4.78 -23.46
N SER A 292 -17.66 -4.04 -23.51
CA SER A 292 -17.67 -2.58 -23.32
C SER A 292 -17.32 -2.12 -21.90
N ARG A 293 -17.26 -3.04 -20.93
CA ARG A 293 -16.96 -2.75 -19.54
C ARG A 293 -15.49 -2.42 -19.32
N THR A 294 -15.22 -1.37 -18.54
CA THR A 294 -13.87 -1.03 -18.04
C THR A 294 -13.52 -1.85 -16.81
N ILE A 295 -14.45 -2.03 -15.87
CA ILE A 295 -14.26 -2.87 -14.68
C ILE A 295 -15.09 -4.14 -14.86
N VAL A 296 -14.44 -5.28 -14.68
CA VAL A 296 -15.06 -6.60 -14.78
C VAL A 296 -14.80 -7.42 -13.53
N ASN A 297 -15.66 -8.39 -13.30
CA ASN A 297 -15.49 -9.35 -12.22
C ASN A 297 -14.25 -10.21 -12.47
N TYR A 298 -13.39 -10.36 -11.45
CA TYR A 298 -12.38 -11.43 -11.48
C TYR A 298 -13.08 -12.78 -11.42
N ARG A 299 -12.48 -13.80 -12.06
CA ARG A 299 -13.12 -15.11 -12.32
C ARG A 299 -13.38 -15.91 -11.04
N VAL A 300 -12.52 -15.73 -10.04
CA VAL A 300 -12.54 -16.47 -8.77
C VAL A 300 -12.47 -15.48 -7.60
N GLY A 301 -13.16 -15.77 -6.49
CA GLY A 301 -13.20 -14.90 -5.33
C GLY A 301 -14.18 -13.73 -5.48
N THR A 302 -13.90 -12.64 -4.75
CA THR A 302 -14.75 -11.43 -4.72
C THR A 302 -14.22 -10.28 -5.57
N ASN A 303 -12.96 -10.34 -5.98
CA ASN A 303 -12.21 -9.23 -6.59
C ASN A 303 -12.73 -8.74 -7.95
N THR A 304 -12.35 -7.54 -8.35
CA THR A 304 -12.59 -7.02 -9.71
C THR A 304 -11.26 -6.79 -10.42
N THR A 305 -11.29 -6.67 -11.75
CA THR A 305 -10.13 -6.32 -12.57
C THR A 305 -10.55 -5.34 -13.66
N VAL A 306 -9.55 -4.80 -14.35
CA VAL A 306 -9.73 -3.80 -15.39
C VAL A 306 -9.58 -4.44 -16.75
N ASN A 307 -10.50 -4.14 -17.67
CA ASN A 307 -10.39 -4.55 -19.07
C ASN A 307 -9.37 -3.70 -19.81
N ILE A 308 -8.19 -4.26 -20.05
CA ILE A 308 -7.07 -3.55 -20.68
C ILE A 308 -7.28 -3.31 -22.17
N ALA A 309 -8.35 -3.85 -22.77
CA ALA A 309 -8.74 -3.50 -24.13
C ALA A 309 -9.32 -2.08 -24.22
N ARG A 310 -9.82 -1.52 -23.11
CA ARG A 310 -10.47 -0.20 -23.06
C ARG A 310 -9.44 0.92 -22.83
N PRO A 311 -9.67 2.14 -23.37
CA PRO A 311 -8.74 3.26 -23.19
C PRO A 311 -8.44 3.55 -21.72
N ALA A 312 -9.47 3.68 -20.88
CA ALA A 312 -9.31 3.89 -19.44
C ALA A 312 -8.52 2.75 -18.77
N GLY A 313 -8.72 1.51 -19.23
CA GLY A 313 -7.98 0.37 -18.71
C GLY A 313 -6.49 0.37 -19.09
N LYS A 314 -6.17 0.79 -20.32
CA LYS A 314 -4.78 0.98 -20.75
C LYS A 314 -4.09 2.07 -19.93
N VAL A 315 -4.75 3.21 -19.74
CA VAL A 315 -4.22 4.31 -18.92
C VAL A 315 -3.95 3.84 -17.49
N PHE A 316 -4.91 3.14 -16.87
CA PHE A 316 -4.74 2.59 -15.53
C PHE A 316 -3.53 1.63 -15.44
N MET A 317 -3.38 0.73 -16.42
CA MET A 317 -2.25 -0.20 -16.47
C MET A 317 -0.91 0.48 -16.69
N ILE A 318 -0.83 1.46 -17.60
CA ILE A 318 0.39 2.23 -17.84
C ILE A 318 0.76 3.00 -16.58
N PHE A 319 -0.21 3.66 -15.94
CA PHE A 319 0.01 4.37 -14.69
C PHE A 319 0.54 3.44 -13.60
N THR A 320 -0.06 2.25 -13.45
CA THR A 320 0.39 1.24 -12.47
C THR A 320 1.82 0.78 -12.77
N LEU A 321 2.14 0.53 -14.05
CA LEU A 321 3.49 0.15 -14.47
C LEU A 321 4.51 1.25 -14.18
N VAL A 322 4.19 2.51 -14.45
CA VAL A 322 5.06 3.65 -14.14
C VAL A 322 5.30 3.76 -12.63
N LEU A 323 4.27 3.58 -11.80
CA LEU A 323 4.42 3.58 -10.35
C LEU A 323 5.36 2.47 -9.86
N LEU A 324 5.17 1.23 -10.34
CA LEU A 324 6.07 0.11 -10.01
C LEU A 324 7.50 0.41 -10.45
N LEU A 325 7.70 0.89 -11.68
CA LEU A 325 9.03 1.24 -12.19
C LEU A 325 9.66 2.43 -11.46
N ALA A 326 8.88 3.29 -10.82
CA ALA A 326 9.38 4.41 -10.03
C ALA A 326 9.83 4.00 -8.62
N LEU A 327 9.28 2.92 -8.05
CA LEU A 327 9.59 2.46 -6.69
C LEU A 327 11.11 2.31 -6.44
N PRO A 328 11.92 1.69 -7.32
CA PRO A 328 13.37 1.58 -7.15
C PRO A 328 14.12 2.92 -7.06
N PHE A 329 13.58 3.99 -7.63
CA PHE A 329 14.26 5.29 -7.70
C PHE A 329 13.97 6.19 -6.49
N THR A 330 12.96 5.84 -5.70
CA THR A 330 12.56 6.64 -4.53
C THR A 330 13.69 6.85 -3.53
N GLY A 331 14.53 5.86 -3.24
CA GLY A 331 15.67 6.04 -2.35
C GLY A 331 16.73 6.98 -2.93
N LEU A 332 16.93 7.00 -4.26
CA LEU A 332 17.79 7.98 -4.93
C LEU A 332 17.20 9.40 -4.82
N ILE A 333 15.87 9.54 -4.97
CA ILE A 333 15.18 10.82 -4.82
C ILE A 333 15.28 11.32 -3.37
N LEU A 334 15.13 10.41 -2.39
CA LEU A 334 15.30 10.72 -0.98
C LEU A 334 16.74 11.13 -0.67
N ASP A 335 17.72 10.44 -1.25
CA ASP A 335 19.14 10.77 -1.10
C ASP A 335 19.46 12.13 -1.69
N ALA A 336 18.91 12.47 -2.86
CA ALA A 336 19.08 13.79 -3.46
C ALA A 336 18.41 14.90 -2.63
N ALA A 337 17.22 14.63 -2.07
CA ALA A 337 16.50 15.59 -1.24
C ALA A 337 17.26 15.86 0.07
N VAL A 338 17.73 14.81 0.75
CA VAL A 338 18.43 14.90 2.03
C VAL A 338 19.92 15.25 1.87
N GLY A 339 20.53 14.83 0.77
CA GLY A 339 21.95 14.95 0.47
C GLY A 339 22.39 16.30 -0.08
N GLY A 340 21.46 17.23 -0.33
CA GLY A 340 21.76 18.61 -0.74
C GLY A 340 22.74 19.34 0.18
N PRO A 341 23.33 20.46 -0.27
CA PRO A 341 24.20 21.27 0.57
C PRO A 341 23.44 21.75 1.82
N MET A 342 24.19 21.91 2.91
CA MET A 342 23.68 22.38 4.18
C MET A 342 24.38 23.70 4.46
N GLU A 343 23.70 24.79 4.14
CA GLU A 343 24.28 26.13 4.14
C GLU A 343 23.66 26.96 5.26
N LEU A 344 24.54 27.59 6.04
CA LEU A 344 24.17 28.57 7.06
C LEU A 344 24.82 29.89 6.65
N ILE A 345 24.03 30.78 6.04
CA ILE A 345 24.53 32.00 5.43
C ILE A 345 23.81 33.19 6.05
N ILE A 346 24.57 34.23 6.40
CA ILE A 346 24.00 35.54 6.75
C ILE A 346 23.82 36.32 5.45
N THR A 347 22.59 36.75 5.19
CA THR A 347 22.22 37.53 4.01
C THR A 347 21.55 38.83 4.44
N GLU A 348 21.85 39.92 3.73
CA GLU A 348 21.16 41.20 3.86
C GLU A 348 19.85 41.15 3.05
N GLU A 349 18.69 41.22 3.70
CA GLU A 349 17.39 41.24 3.03
C GLU A 349 17.00 42.67 2.62
N THR A 350 17.38 43.66 3.44
CA THR A 350 17.37 45.09 3.15
C THR A 350 18.58 45.79 3.78
N ALA A 351 18.84 47.06 3.43
CA ALA A 351 20.07 47.79 3.81
C ALA A 351 20.35 47.89 5.33
N ASP A 352 19.39 47.55 6.19
CA ASP A 352 19.50 47.59 7.66
C ASP A 352 19.01 46.30 8.36
N GLU A 353 18.66 45.23 7.62
CA GLU A 353 18.16 43.96 8.20
C GLU A 353 18.98 42.76 7.70
N GLU A 354 19.85 42.24 8.57
CA GLU A 354 20.57 40.98 8.36
C GLU A 354 19.74 39.79 8.84
N VAL A 355 19.70 38.73 8.04
CA VAL A 355 18.96 37.50 8.32
C VAL A 355 19.88 36.31 8.19
N LEU A 356 19.82 35.39 9.17
CA LEU A 356 20.45 34.08 9.07
C LEU A 356 19.53 33.14 8.29
N LEU A 357 19.98 32.72 7.12
CA LEU A 357 19.35 31.70 6.30
C LEU A 357 20.00 30.35 6.59
N ALA A 358 19.20 29.40 7.04
CA ALA A 358 19.60 28.02 7.26
C ALA A 358 18.85 27.11 6.29
N ASP A 359 19.50 26.68 5.21
CA ASP A 359 18.95 25.74 4.24
C ASP A 359 19.61 24.37 4.40
N CYS A 360 18.78 23.36 4.65
CA CYS A 360 19.22 21.97 4.73
C CYS A 360 18.26 21.07 3.95
N GLY A 361 18.55 20.85 2.66
CA GLY A 361 17.97 19.75 1.88
C GLY A 361 16.44 19.64 1.99
N GLY A 362 15.73 20.74 1.76
CA GLY A 362 14.26 20.80 1.75
C GLY A 362 13.60 21.32 3.03
N THR A 363 14.38 21.76 4.02
CA THR A 363 13.90 22.61 5.12
C THR A 363 14.75 23.87 5.16
N SER A 364 14.12 25.03 5.05
CA SER A 364 14.76 26.33 5.19
C SER A 364 14.16 27.11 6.35
N TYR A 365 15.01 27.81 7.09
CA TYR A 365 14.62 28.78 8.11
C TYR A 365 15.31 30.11 7.85
N GLU A 366 14.52 31.17 7.95
CA GLU A 366 14.99 32.56 7.94
C GLU A 366 14.84 33.10 9.36
N ILE A 367 15.95 33.55 9.96
CA ILE A 367 16.01 34.02 11.34
C ILE A 367 16.59 35.43 11.34
N PRO A 368 15.76 36.47 11.55
CA PRO A 368 16.23 37.84 11.66
C PRO A 368 17.22 38.01 12.83
N LEU A 369 18.38 38.64 12.59
CA LEU A 369 19.43 38.80 13.61
C LEU A 369 18.98 39.67 14.79
N ASP A 370 18.18 40.70 14.51
CA ASP A 370 17.57 41.60 15.52
C ASP A 370 16.66 40.87 16.51
N SER A 371 16.07 39.75 16.09
CA SER A 371 15.17 38.92 16.89
C SER A 371 15.88 37.88 17.75
N MET A 372 17.21 37.75 17.64
CA MET A 372 17.99 36.78 18.40
C MET A 372 18.15 37.21 19.86
N GLU A 373 17.72 36.34 20.77
CA GLU A 373 17.76 36.55 22.21
C GLU A 373 18.98 35.87 22.84
N SER A 374 19.35 34.68 22.34
CA SER A 374 20.51 33.94 22.84
C SER A 374 21.11 33.02 21.78
N ILE A 375 22.42 32.81 21.86
CA ILE A 375 23.15 31.87 21.02
C ILE A 375 24.09 31.00 21.85
N GLN A 376 24.07 29.69 21.63
CA GLN A 376 24.90 28.74 22.35
C GLN A 376 25.49 27.69 21.40
N LEU A 377 26.74 27.35 21.62
CA LEU A 377 27.42 26.27 20.92
C LEU A 377 27.31 24.97 21.73
N LEU A 378 26.72 23.93 21.14
CA LEU A 378 26.52 22.62 21.75
C LEU A 378 27.44 21.57 21.13
N GLU A 379 28.25 20.91 21.96
CA GLU A 379 29.11 19.79 21.54
C GLU A 379 28.37 18.44 21.54
N GLU A 380 27.13 18.40 22.04
CA GLU A 380 26.27 17.22 22.04
C GLU A 380 24.82 17.59 21.76
N LEU A 381 24.09 16.70 21.08
CA LEU A 381 22.67 16.87 20.85
C LEU A 381 21.89 16.82 22.17
N PRO A 382 20.79 17.59 22.28
CA PRO A 382 19.91 17.53 23.44
C PRO A 382 19.44 16.11 23.74
N LYS A 383 19.46 15.71 25.01
CA LYS A 383 19.01 14.38 25.42
C LYS A 383 17.53 14.20 25.11
N ARG A 384 17.17 13.04 24.54
CA ARG A 384 15.78 12.65 24.19
C ARG A 384 15.11 13.57 23.17
N LEU A 385 15.88 14.00 22.16
CA LEU A 385 15.32 14.68 20.99
C LEU A 385 14.40 13.73 20.21
N SER A 386 13.12 14.08 20.10
CA SER A 386 12.10 13.28 19.39
C SER A 386 11.52 14.07 18.22
N ARG A 387 11.43 13.46 17.04
CA ARG A 387 10.85 14.08 15.86
C ARG A 387 9.32 14.18 16.01
N THR A 388 8.77 15.37 15.85
CA THR A 388 7.32 15.59 15.80
C THR A 388 6.84 15.75 14.35
N TRP A 389 7.62 16.41 13.49
CA TRP A 389 7.34 16.57 12.06
C TRP A 389 8.63 16.74 11.26
N GLY A 390 8.68 16.28 10.02
CA GLY A 390 9.85 16.41 9.14
C GLY A 390 10.63 15.12 8.95
N THR A 391 11.93 15.23 8.69
CA THR A 391 12.83 14.15 8.27
C THR A 391 13.89 13.85 9.33
N ALA A 392 14.17 12.57 9.55
CA ALA A 392 15.28 12.12 10.40
C ALA A 392 15.96 10.90 9.77
N THR A 393 17.19 11.08 9.31
CA THR A 393 18.09 10.04 8.80
C THR A 393 19.35 9.98 9.66
N GLU A 394 20.29 9.12 9.29
CA GLU A 394 21.60 9.00 9.93
C GLU A 394 22.48 10.25 9.80
N ASN A 395 22.27 11.07 8.77
CA ASN A 395 23.10 12.21 8.37
C ASN A 395 22.30 13.51 8.19
N PHE A 396 21.03 13.52 8.59
CA PHE A 396 20.18 14.70 8.48
C PHE A 396 19.01 14.67 9.45
N LEU A 397 18.83 15.76 10.20
CA LEU A 397 17.66 16.08 10.98
C LEU A 397 17.07 17.40 10.49
N GLY A 398 15.82 17.36 10.02
CA GLY A 398 15.13 18.52 9.45
C GLY A 398 13.66 18.58 9.90
N GLY A 399 13.20 19.74 10.32
CA GLY A 399 11.79 19.99 10.68
C GLY A 399 11.57 20.26 12.17
N ASN A 400 10.43 19.81 12.70
CA ASN A 400 10.04 20.06 14.09
C ASN A 400 10.42 18.87 14.99
N PHE A 401 11.06 19.17 16.10
CA PHE A 401 11.43 18.21 17.12
C PHE A 401 10.99 18.72 18.50
N SER A 402 10.98 17.81 19.46
CA SER A 402 10.70 18.12 20.86
C SER A 402 11.78 17.51 21.74
N SER A 403 12.26 18.31 22.70
CA SER A 403 13.15 17.88 23.78
C SER A 403 12.47 18.13 25.11
N LYS A 404 12.69 17.22 26.07
CA LYS A 404 12.16 17.40 27.44
C LYS A 404 12.75 18.63 28.13
N THR A 405 13.98 19.02 27.78
CA THR A 405 14.69 20.13 28.42
C THR A 405 14.50 21.45 27.71
N LEU A 406 14.35 21.45 26.38
CA LEU A 406 14.30 22.66 25.55
C LEU A 406 12.92 22.90 24.91
N GLY A 407 11.92 22.04 25.15
CA GLY A 407 10.61 22.18 24.54
C GLY A 407 10.63 21.91 23.03
N SER A 408 9.88 22.71 22.26
CA SER A 408 9.76 22.55 20.81
C SER A 408 10.94 23.21 20.08
N LEU A 409 11.54 22.50 19.14
CA LEU A 409 12.74 22.90 18.41
C LEU A 409 12.50 22.85 16.90
N LYS A 410 13.02 23.85 16.19
CA LYS A 410 13.18 23.85 14.74
C LYS A 410 14.59 23.34 14.42
N VAL A 411 14.70 22.20 13.76
CA VAL A 411 15.98 21.50 13.56
C VAL A 411 16.37 21.51 12.08
N CYS A 412 17.65 21.78 11.80
CA CYS A 412 18.27 21.77 10.48
C CYS A 412 19.77 21.46 10.65
N LEU A 413 20.16 20.18 10.69
CA LEU A 413 21.56 19.80 10.93
C LEU A 413 21.91 18.38 10.49
N ASP A 414 23.21 18.09 10.34
CA ASP A 414 23.76 16.74 10.28
C ASP A 414 24.15 16.29 11.70
N PRO A 415 23.51 15.24 12.27
CA PRO A 415 23.78 14.82 13.65
C PRO A 415 25.17 14.21 13.86
N THR A 416 25.92 13.93 12.79
CA THR A 416 27.25 13.34 12.84
C THR A 416 28.38 14.37 12.94
N VAL A 417 28.10 15.63 12.59
CA VAL A 417 29.08 16.72 12.57
C VAL A 417 28.81 17.68 13.72
N LYS A 418 29.80 17.84 14.60
CA LYS A 418 29.78 18.76 15.74
C LYS A 418 30.66 19.97 15.44
N PRO A 419 30.38 21.16 16.00
CA PRO A 419 29.36 21.47 17.01
C PRO A 419 27.98 21.84 16.40
N PHE A 420 26.97 22.01 17.25
CA PHE A 420 25.63 22.47 16.88
C PHE A 420 25.34 23.87 17.44
N LEU A 421 24.55 24.65 16.72
CA LEU A 421 24.17 26.01 17.07
C LEU A 421 22.74 26.02 17.64
N LEU A 422 22.60 26.38 18.91
CA LEU A 422 21.30 26.62 19.53
C LEU A 422 21.01 28.11 19.53
N ILE A 423 19.94 28.53 18.87
CA ILE A 423 19.50 29.93 18.80
C ILE A 423 18.11 30.04 19.39
N GLU A 424 17.90 31.01 20.28
CA GLU A 424 16.56 31.46 20.67
C GLU A 424 16.27 32.78 19.97
N ALA A 425 15.20 32.80 19.16
CA ALA A 425 14.83 33.99 18.40
C ALA A 425 13.30 34.08 18.25
N GLY A 426 12.73 35.24 18.56
CA GLY A 426 11.29 35.51 18.44
C GLY A 426 10.40 34.48 19.15
N GLY A 427 10.79 34.05 20.36
CA GLY A 427 10.07 33.02 21.13
C GLY A 427 10.11 31.60 20.55
N LYS A 428 10.99 31.33 19.57
CA LYS A 428 11.24 30.00 19.01
C LYS A 428 12.67 29.58 19.26
N THR A 429 12.89 28.27 19.38
CA THR A 429 14.22 27.69 19.55
C THR A 429 14.61 26.94 18.29
N TYR A 430 15.78 27.28 17.73
CA TYR A 430 16.36 26.67 16.54
C TYR A 430 17.62 25.89 16.94
N LEU A 431 17.78 24.71 16.37
CA LEU A 431 18.95 23.88 16.51
C LEU A 431 19.52 23.60 15.12
N LEU A 432 20.61 24.28 14.79
CA LEU A 432 21.20 24.32 13.46
C LEU A 432 22.61 23.71 13.47
N GLY A 433 23.10 23.33 12.31
CA GLY A 433 24.48 22.87 12.13
C GLY A 433 24.80 22.71 10.64
N SER A 434 26.08 22.83 10.28
CA SER A 434 26.58 22.54 8.94
C SER A 434 27.20 21.14 8.87
N ARG A 435 27.46 20.65 7.66
CA ARG A 435 28.32 19.48 7.41
C ARG A 435 29.82 19.79 7.59
N ASP A 436 30.18 21.07 7.74
CA ASP A 436 31.51 21.48 8.17
C ASP A 436 31.48 22.07 9.60
N ALA A 437 32.28 21.47 10.47
CA ALA A 437 32.48 21.90 11.84
C ALA A 437 33.13 23.30 11.92
N ALA A 438 33.98 23.65 10.95
CA ALA A 438 34.63 24.95 10.90
C ALA A 438 33.63 26.07 10.58
N GLU A 439 32.75 25.84 9.60
CA GLU A 439 31.67 26.77 9.24
C GLU A 439 30.76 27.07 10.44
N THR A 440 30.32 26.01 11.15
CA THR A 440 29.43 26.20 12.31
C THR A 440 30.10 27.01 13.43
N ARG A 441 31.41 26.81 13.66
CA ARG A 441 32.17 27.60 14.64
C ARG A 441 32.41 29.03 14.20
N ALA A 442 32.79 29.23 12.94
CA ALA A 442 33.00 30.56 12.38
C ALA A 442 31.72 31.40 12.43
N LEU A 443 30.59 30.78 12.09
CA LEU A 443 29.28 31.41 12.19
C LEU A 443 28.92 31.76 13.63
N TYR A 444 29.19 30.87 14.59
CA TYR A 444 28.97 31.16 16.01
C TYR A 444 29.75 32.38 16.49
N GLU A 445 31.05 32.48 16.18
CA GLU A 445 31.84 33.65 16.59
C GLU A 445 31.33 34.94 15.91
N THR A 446 30.95 34.86 14.62
CA THR A 446 30.38 36.01 13.89
C THR A 446 29.08 36.50 14.53
N LEU A 447 28.16 35.59 14.82
CA LEU A 447 26.87 35.92 15.46
C LEU A 447 27.05 36.41 16.90
N LYS A 448 28.04 35.89 17.62
CA LYS A 448 28.36 36.31 18.98
C LYS A 448 28.98 37.72 19.04
N GLU A 449 29.66 38.15 17.99
CA GLU A 449 30.14 39.54 17.87
C GLU A 449 29.00 40.52 17.53
N ALA A 450 27.95 40.04 16.86
CA ALA A 450 26.78 40.83 16.47
C ALA A 450 25.70 40.98 17.58
N LEU A 451 25.71 40.07 18.57
CA LEU A 451 24.83 40.04 19.76
C LEU A 451 25.46 40.78 20.95
#